data_AF-A0A1Q5CSB2-F1
#
_entry.id   AF-A0A1Q5CSB2-F1
#
_cell.length_a   1.000
_cell.length_b   1.000
_cell.length_c   1.000
_cell.angle_alpha   90.00
_cell.angle_beta   90.00
_cell.angle_gamma   90.00
#
_symmetry.space_group_name_H-M   'P 1'
#
loop_
_entity.id
_entity.type
_entity.pdbx_description
1 polymer ?
#
loop_
_entity_poly.entity_id
_entity_poly.type
_entity_poly.pdbx_seq_one_letter_code
_entity_poly.pdbx_strand_id
1 'polypeptide(L)'
;MEDIVARVGSELRVYPNRGDGSLARPIRIGTGLPTNAQVVGVGDATLDGQPDLAVSYNDKLYMYAGVSGTTPSVAAPVQIGNGGWGVMSLTAPGDADRDGRVDLLARDTRDGILYIYLGQANGTFSDRTEYGHSYTVSWRPLIAGAADANRDGVADMWTTAADGTLKFYKGGTSVHGPVDGPSIQVGNGGWNAMRSIS
;
A
#
# COMPACT_ATOMS: atom_id res chain seq x y z
N MET A 1 2.61 18.19 -0.61
CA MET A 1 1.35 18.01 -1.37
C MET A 1 1.47 16.68 -2.05
N GLU A 2 0.48 15.80 -1.90
CA GLU A 2 0.53 14.45 -2.46
C GLU A 2 -0.24 14.39 -3.76
N ASP A 3 0.37 13.78 -4.77
CA ASP A 3 -0.23 13.48 -6.06
C ASP A 3 -0.97 12.14 -6.01
N ILE A 4 -1.94 11.95 -6.90
CA ILE A 4 -2.61 10.66 -7.05
C ILE A 4 -1.95 9.86 -8.16
N VAL A 5 -1.62 8.60 -7.90
CA VAL A 5 -1.20 7.65 -8.92
C VAL A 5 -2.34 6.67 -9.21
N ALA A 6 -2.66 6.47 -10.48
CA ALA A 6 -3.71 5.55 -10.87
C ALA A 6 -3.35 4.79 -12.15
N ARG A 7 -3.82 3.54 -12.21
CA ARG A 7 -3.84 2.76 -13.43
C ARG A 7 -5.14 3.06 -14.21
N VAL A 8 -5.00 3.43 -15.48
CA VAL A 8 -6.12 3.69 -16.40
C VAL A 8 -5.94 2.82 -17.63
N GLY A 9 -6.72 1.73 -17.72
CA GLY A 9 -6.52 0.72 -18.77
C GLY A 9 -5.15 0.05 -18.63
N SER A 10 -4.31 0.19 -19.66
CA SER A 10 -2.92 -0.31 -19.66
C SER A 10 -1.90 0.75 -19.26
N GLU A 11 -2.32 1.92 -18.81
CA GLU A 11 -1.44 3.04 -18.53
C GLU A 11 -1.33 3.31 -17.03
N LEU A 12 -0.17 3.77 -16.63
CA LEU A 12 0.08 4.34 -15.31
C LEU A 12 0.11 5.86 -15.45
N ARG A 13 -0.67 6.56 -14.62
CA ARG A 13 -0.80 8.01 -14.67
C ARG A 13 -0.64 8.63 -13.28
N VAL A 14 0.06 9.75 -13.24
CA VAL A 14 0.11 10.66 -12.09
C VAL A 14 -0.90 11.78 -12.35
N TYR A 15 -1.67 12.12 -11.34
CA TYR A 15 -2.63 13.23 -11.31
C TYR A 15 -2.10 14.24 -10.30
N PRO A 16 -1.36 15.27 -10.76
CA PRO A 16 -0.73 16.20 -9.84
C PRO A 16 -1.76 16.98 -9.03
N ASN A 17 -1.53 17.11 -7.73
CA ASN A 17 -2.40 17.86 -6.84
C ASN A 17 -2.04 19.35 -6.91
N ARG A 18 -3.05 20.20 -7.13
CA ARG A 18 -2.85 21.66 -7.19
C ARG A 18 -2.83 22.33 -5.81
N GLY A 19 -3.14 21.60 -4.74
CA GLY A 19 -3.23 22.12 -3.38
C GLY A 19 -4.50 22.90 -3.07
N ASP A 20 -5.42 23.02 -4.04
CA ASP A 20 -6.70 23.74 -3.93
C ASP A 20 -7.92 22.78 -3.96
N GLY A 21 -7.68 21.48 -3.77
CA GLY A 21 -8.69 20.43 -3.90
C GLY A 21 -8.94 19.99 -5.34
N SER A 22 -8.22 20.53 -6.34
CA SER A 22 -8.30 20.10 -7.74
C SER A 22 -7.07 19.31 -8.19
N LEU A 23 -7.27 18.49 -9.23
CA LEU A 23 -6.21 17.72 -9.89
C LEU A 23 -5.83 18.33 -11.24
N ALA A 24 -4.53 18.39 -11.52
CA ALA A 24 -3.99 18.79 -12.81
C ALA A 24 -4.24 17.75 -13.91
N ARG A 25 -3.89 18.12 -15.15
CA ARG A 25 -3.98 17.20 -16.28
C ARG A 25 -3.06 15.99 -16.00
N PRO A 26 -3.54 14.74 -16.17
CA PRO A 26 -2.74 13.58 -15.82
C PRO A 26 -1.51 13.46 -16.71
N ILE A 27 -0.43 13.00 -16.11
CA ILE A 27 0.86 12.72 -16.73
C ILE A 27 0.99 11.22 -16.85
N ARG A 28 1.20 10.71 -18.05
CA ARG A 28 1.42 9.29 -18.29
C ARG A 28 2.87 8.94 -17.95
N ILE A 29 3.06 8.03 -17.00
CA ILE A 29 4.39 7.60 -16.53
C ILE A 29 4.72 6.14 -16.89
N GLY A 30 3.74 5.38 -17.42
CA GLY A 30 3.95 4.02 -17.89
C GLY A 30 2.88 3.56 -18.85
N THR A 31 3.20 2.54 -19.66
CA THR A 31 2.29 1.89 -20.62
C THR A 31 2.46 0.37 -20.58
N GLY A 32 1.53 -0.36 -21.18
CA GLY A 32 1.61 -1.82 -21.28
C GLY A 32 1.36 -2.57 -19.98
N LEU A 33 0.77 -1.92 -18.96
CA LEU A 33 0.40 -2.61 -17.72
C LEU A 33 -0.66 -3.68 -18.02
N PRO A 34 -0.44 -4.94 -17.57
CA PRO A 34 -1.43 -6.01 -17.69
C PRO A 34 -2.76 -5.68 -17.02
N THR A 35 -3.82 -6.37 -17.44
CA THR A 35 -5.18 -6.12 -16.91
C THR A 35 -5.34 -6.44 -15.43
N ASN A 36 -4.53 -7.38 -14.91
CA ASN A 36 -4.45 -7.79 -13.52
C ASN A 36 -3.47 -6.96 -12.68
N ALA A 37 -2.88 -5.89 -13.22
CA ALA A 37 -1.92 -5.09 -12.49
C ALA A 37 -2.57 -4.34 -11.32
N GLN A 38 -2.01 -4.50 -10.12
CA GLN A 38 -2.28 -3.66 -8.94
C GLN A 38 -1.12 -2.69 -8.75
N VAL A 39 -1.41 -1.46 -8.32
CA VAL A 39 -0.43 -0.38 -8.11
C VAL A 39 -0.63 0.17 -6.71
N VAL A 40 0.46 0.23 -5.94
CA VAL A 40 0.48 0.83 -4.60
C VAL A 40 1.65 1.80 -4.54
N GLY A 41 1.40 3.03 -4.09
CA GLY A 41 2.47 3.95 -3.73
C GLY A 41 3.11 3.50 -2.43
N VAL A 42 4.44 3.42 -2.40
CA VAL A 42 5.21 2.96 -1.24
C VAL A 42 6.11 4.07 -0.70
N GLY A 43 5.91 5.35 -1.03
CA GLY A 43 6.84 6.40 -0.58
C GLY A 43 8.26 6.16 -1.11
N ASP A 44 9.29 6.68 -0.44
CA ASP A 44 10.70 6.51 -0.86
C ASP A 44 11.27 5.18 -0.34
N ALA A 45 10.98 4.09 -1.04
CA ALA A 45 11.43 2.75 -0.68
C ALA A 45 12.91 2.53 -1.06
N THR A 46 13.38 3.20 -2.10
CA THR A 46 14.75 3.08 -2.63
C THR A 46 15.75 4.04 -1.98
N LEU A 47 15.29 4.95 -1.11
CA LEU A 47 16.07 5.95 -0.40
C LEU A 47 16.79 6.94 -1.34
N ASP A 48 16.15 7.25 -2.47
CA ASP A 48 16.68 8.16 -3.49
C ASP A 48 16.04 9.57 -3.42
N GLY A 49 15.13 9.78 -2.47
CA GLY A 49 14.40 11.02 -2.24
C GLY A 49 13.13 11.15 -3.08
N GLN A 50 12.78 10.14 -3.88
CA GLN A 50 11.62 10.15 -4.76
C GLN A 50 10.58 9.10 -4.33
N PRO A 51 9.27 9.38 -4.52
CA PRO A 51 8.26 8.38 -4.24
C PRO A 51 8.28 7.26 -5.30
N ASP A 52 8.27 6.02 -4.80
CA ASP A 52 8.29 4.76 -5.54
C ASP A 52 6.92 4.07 -5.53
N LEU A 53 6.78 3.08 -6.41
CA LEU A 53 5.59 2.24 -6.50
C LEU A 53 5.93 0.75 -6.44
N ALA A 54 5.15 0.01 -5.67
CA ALA A 54 5.07 -1.43 -5.78
C ALA A 54 3.93 -1.81 -6.74
N VAL A 55 4.26 -2.59 -7.77
CA VAL A 55 3.30 -3.00 -8.79
C VAL A 55 3.32 -4.51 -8.94
N SER A 56 2.18 -5.16 -8.70
CA SER A 56 2.05 -6.61 -8.90
C SER A 56 1.30 -6.92 -10.19
N TYR A 57 1.79 -7.89 -10.96
CA TYR A 57 1.10 -8.46 -12.11
C TYR A 57 1.73 -9.79 -12.49
N ASN A 58 0.94 -10.65 -13.16
CA ASN A 58 1.41 -11.97 -13.63
C ASN A 58 2.13 -12.79 -12.55
N ASP A 59 1.54 -12.79 -11.34
CA ASP A 59 2.02 -13.48 -10.15
C ASP A 59 3.34 -12.97 -9.54
N LYS A 60 3.86 -11.83 -10.04
CA LYS A 60 5.12 -11.24 -9.61
C LYS A 60 4.93 -9.85 -8.99
N LEU A 61 5.96 -9.38 -8.29
CA LEU A 61 6.05 -8.03 -7.75
C LEU A 61 7.23 -7.29 -8.38
N TYR A 62 7.00 -6.02 -8.68
CA TYR A 62 7.98 -5.13 -9.29
C TYR A 62 8.07 -3.82 -8.52
N MET A 63 9.29 -3.32 -8.35
CA MET A 63 9.58 -1.96 -7.91
C MET A 63 9.65 -1.05 -9.13
N TYR A 64 8.91 0.05 -9.09
CA TYR A 64 8.98 1.15 -10.05
C TYR A 64 9.54 2.36 -9.29
N ALA A 65 10.86 2.54 -9.38
CA ALA A 65 11.53 3.63 -8.70
C ALA A 65 11.12 4.99 -9.30
N GLY A 66 10.84 5.96 -8.45
CA GLY A 66 10.66 7.35 -8.86
C GLY A 66 11.93 7.89 -9.50
N VAL A 67 11.80 8.91 -10.33
CA VAL A 67 12.97 9.59 -10.92
C VAL A 67 12.84 11.08 -10.68
N SER A 68 13.92 11.70 -10.22
CA SER A 68 13.99 13.15 -10.04
C SER A 68 13.94 13.88 -11.38
N GLY A 69 13.17 14.96 -11.43
CA GLY A 69 12.96 15.72 -12.66
C GLY A 69 11.84 16.74 -12.54
N THR A 70 11.63 17.50 -13.63
CA THR A 70 10.56 18.52 -13.71
C THR A 70 9.19 17.94 -14.00
N THR A 71 9.14 16.68 -14.45
CA THR A 71 7.91 15.92 -14.69
C THR A 71 7.98 14.58 -13.99
N PRO A 72 6.92 14.13 -13.30
CA PRO A 72 6.86 12.80 -12.72
C PRO A 72 7.19 11.72 -13.76
N SER A 73 8.07 10.79 -13.37
CA SER A 73 8.42 9.62 -14.16
C SER A 73 8.93 8.51 -13.23
N VAL A 74 8.97 7.29 -13.76
CA VAL A 74 9.49 6.11 -13.06
C VAL A 74 10.55 5.43 -13.91
N ALA A 75 11.52 4.81 -13.25
CA ALA A 75 12.57 4.02 -13.89
C ALA A 75 12.00 2.74 -14.53
N ALA A 76 12.86 2.01 -15.25
CA ALA A 76 12.52 0.67 -15.71
C ALA A 76 12.22 -0.24 -14.50
N PRO A 77 11.13 -1.03 -14.54
CA PRO A 77 10.71 -1.80 -13.39
C PRO A 77 11.69 -2.93 -13.06
N VAL A 78 11.99 -3.07 -11.77
CA VAL A 78 12.84 -4.14 -11.24
C VAL A 78 11.96 -5.20 -10.61
N GLN A 79 12.11 -6.46 -11.02
CA GLN A 79 11.38 -7.57 -10.40
C GLN A 79 11.95 -7.82 -9.00
N ILE A 80 11.10 -7.72 -7.98
CA ILE A 80 11.46 -7.91 -6.56
C ILE A 80 10.71 -9.08 -5.91
N GLY A 81 9.75 -9.69 -6.63
CA GLY A 81 9.03 -10.88 -6.18
C GLY A 81 8.82 -11.87 -7.32
N ASN A 82 9.15 -13.14 -7.08
CA ASN A 82 9.23 -14.16 -8.13
C ASN A 82 7.95 -15.00 -8.32
N GLY A 83 6.98 -14.92 -7.40
CA GLY A 83 5.76 -15.72 -7.43
C GLY A 83 4.85 -15.46 -6.22
N GLY A 84 3.59 -15.89 -6.30
CA GLY A 84 2.60 -15.82 -5.22
C GLY A 84 1.90 -14.48 -5.04
N TRP A 85 2.19 -13.48 -5.89
CA TRP A 85 1.61 -12.14 -5.78
C TRP A 85 0.24 -12.01 -6.46
N GLY A 86 -0.15 -12.97 -7.30
CA GLY A 86 -1.42 -12.93 -8.04
C GLY A 86 -2.65 -13.10 -7.16
N VAL A 87 -2.47 -13.63 -5.96
CA VAL A 87 -3.52 -13.82 -4.93
C VAL A 87 -3.46 -12.76 -3.83
N MET A 88 -2.54 -11.81 -3.93
CA MET A 88 -2.35 -10.79 -2.90
C MET A 88 -3.13 -9.51 -3.23
N SER A 89 -3.67 -8.86 -2.21
CA SER A 89 -4.07 -7.45 -2.28
C SER A 89 -3.10 -6.62 -1.44
N LEU A 90 -2.57 -5.54 -2.01
CA LEU A 90 -1.45 -4.79 -1.46
C LEU A 90 -1.88 -3.45 -0.86
N THR A 91 -1.18 -3.01 0.18
CA THR A 91 -1.21 -1.64 0.71
C THR A 91 0.11 -1.31 1.41
N ALA A 92 0.51 -0.04 1.46
CA ALA A 92 1.70 0.41 2.18
C ALA A 92 1.25 1.19 3.43
N PRO A 93 1.46 0.68 4.66
CA PRO A 93 1.10 1.41 5.87
C PRO A 93 2.05 2.59 6.16
N GLY A 94 3.31 2.52 5.72
CA GLY A 94 4.39 3.40 6.16
C GLY A 94 5.50 2.59 6.82
N ASP A 95 6.29 3.23 7.69
CA ASP A 95 7.35 2.59 8.48
C ASP A 95 6.77 1.98 9.78
N ALA A 96 6.64 0.65 9.82
CA ALA A 96 6.03 -0.08 10.94
C ALA A 96 7.06 -0.55 11.98
N ASP A 97 8.35 -0.62 11.64
CA ASP A 97 9.41 -1.08 12.55
C ASP A 97 10.40 0.02 12.98
N ARG A 98 10.17 1.25 12.49
CA ARG A 98 10.93 2.48 12.77
C ARG A 98 12.35 2.46 12.24
N ASP A 99 12.59 1.69 11.19
CA ASP A 99 13.90 1.60 10.57
C ASP A 99 14.19 2.71 9.54
N GLY A 100 13.21 3.60 9.33
CA GLY A 100 13.24 4.71 8.39
C GLY A 100 12.81 4.34 6.97
N ARG A 101 12.33 3.11 6.74
CA ARG A 101 11.89 2.61 5.44
C ARG A 101 10.43 2.27 5.47
N VAL A 102 9.81 2.35 4.30
CA VAL A 102 8.42 1.95 4.12
C VAL A 102 8.27 0.44 4.06
N ASP A 103 7.22 -0.06 4.70
CA ASP A 103 6.84 -1.46 4.67
C ASP A 103 5.68 -1.71 3.71
N LEU A 104 5.52 -2.97 3.32
CA LEU A 104 4.42 -3.44 2.50
C LEU A 104 3.55 -4.43 3.27
N LEU A 105 2.25 -4.17 3.29
CA LEU A 105 1.25 -5.13 3.72
C LEU A 105 0.65 -5.84 2.49
N ALA A 106 0.57 -7.17 2.58
CA ALA A 106 -0.08 -7.98 1.58
C ALA A 106 -1.05 -8.95 2.25
N ARG A 107 -2.32 -8.89 1.84
CA ARG A 107 -3.32 -9.87 2.24
C ARG A 107 -3.40 -10.98 1.21
N ASP A 108 -3.27 -12.22 1.64
CA ASP A 108 -3.68 -13.37 0.84
C ASP A 108 -5.20 -13.42 0.76
N THR A 109 -5.73 -13.23 -0.45
CA THR A 109 -7.18 -13.12 -0.67
C THR A 109 -7.91 -14.45 -0.54
N ARG A 110 -7.19 -15.58 -0.45
CA ARG A 110 -7.75 -16.93 -0.35
C ARG A 110 -8.17 -17.29 1.07
N ASP A 111 -7.34 -16.95 2.06
CA ASP A 111 -7.54 -17.30 3.47
C ASP A 111 -7.64 -16.07 4.39
N GLY A 112 -7.30 -14.88 3.90
CA GLY A 112 -7.35 -13.66 4.68
C GLY A 112 -6.21 -13.53 5.69
N ILE A 113 -5.09 -14.24 5.49
CA ILE A 113 -3.86 -13.96 6.24
C ILE A 113 -3.28 -12.65 5.72
N LEU A 114 -2.99 -11.73 6.64
CA LEU A 114 -2.31 -10.48 6.38
C LEU A 114 -0.83 -10.67 6.71
N TYR A 115 0.03 -10.36 5.75
CA TYR A 115 1.47 -10.40 5.89
C TYR A 115 2.06 -9.00 5.85
N ILE A 116 3.14 -8.80 6.61
CA ILE A 116 4.03 -7.64 6.49
C ILE A 116 5.34 -8.06 5.85
N TYR A 117 5.86 -7.20 4.98
CA TYR A 117 7.16 -7.32 4.32
C TYR A 117 7.92 -6.03 4.63
N LEU A 118 9.04 -6.15 5.36
CA LEU A 118 9.78 -5.00 5.86
C LEU A 118 10.65 -4.38 4.77
N GLY A 119 10.71 -3.06 4.73
CA GLY A 119 11.56 -2.31 3.81
C GLY A 119 13.04 -2.64 4.01
N GLN A 120 13.77 -2.85 2.93
CA GLN A 120 15.21 -3.09 2.96
C GLN A 120 15.99 -1.94 2.34
N ALA A 121 17.20 -1.71 2.83
CA ALA A 121 18.09 -0.64 2.37
C ALA A 121 18.47 -0.70 0.88
N ASN A 122 18.16 -1.80 0.18
CA ASN A 122 18.39 -1.97 -1.25
C ASN A 122 17.13 -1.69 -2.10
N GLY A 123 16.05 -1.14 -1.52
CA GLY A 123 14.80 -0.88 -2.22
C GLY A 123 13.94 -2.12 -2.48
N THR A 124 14.18 -3.21 -1.76
CA THR A 124 13.35 -4.43 -1.79
C THR A 124 12.63 -4.63 -0.46
N PHE A 125 11.87 -5.72 -0.32
CA PHE A 125 11.22 -6.08 0.94
C PHE A 125 11.72 -7.41 1.49
N SER A 126 11.65 -7.60 2.80
CA SER A 126 12.01 -8.85 3.50
C SER A 126 11.16 -10.03 3.05
N ASP A 127 11.54 -11.23 3.53
CA ASP A 127 10.58 -12.34 3.55
C ASP A 127 9.35 -11.96 4.38
N ARG A 128 8.21 -12.53 3.98
CA ARG A 128 6.93 -12.23 4.61
C ARG A 128 6.89 -12.71 6.05
N THR A 129 6.33 -11.88 6.90
CA THR A 129 5.99 -12.20 8.28
C THR A 129 4.49 -12.12 8.45
N GLU A 130 3.90 -13.05 9.18
CA GLU A 130 2.48 -12.99 9.48
C GLU A 130 2.17 -11.83 10.43
N TYR A 131 1.25 -10.97 9.99
CA TYR A 131 0.83 -9.77 10.70
C TYR A 131 -0.60 -9.90 11.26
N GLY A 132 -1.47 -10.63 10.57
CA GLY A 132 -2.88 -10.77 10.93
C GLY A 132 -3.59 -12.00 10.36
N HIS A 133 -4.70 -12.37 11.00
CA HIS A 133 -5.62 -13.44 10.60
C HIS A 133 -7.04 -12.87 10.52
N SER A 134 -7.93 -13.56 9.81
CA SER A 134 -9.34 -13.14 9.65
C SER A 134 -9.52 -11.81 8.89
N TYR A 135 -8.54 -11.42 8.07
CA TYR A 135 -8.64 -10.27 7.16
C TYR A 135 -9.33 -10.62 5.84
N THR A 136 -10.22 -11.63 5.86
CA THR A 136 -10.90 -12.12 4.65
C THR A 136 -11.58 -10.99 3.90
N VAL A 137 -11.60 -11.08 2.56
CA VAL A 137 -12.21 -10.04 1.71
C VAL A 137 -13.69 -9.81 2.06
N SER A 138 -14.39 -10.84 2.53
CA SER A 138 -15.78 -10.74 2.99
C SER A 138 -15.96 -9.97 4.29
N TRP A 139 -15.01 -10.10 5.23
CA TRP A 139 -15.13 -9.47 6.56
C TRP A 139 -14.47 -8.11 6.61
N ARG A 140 -13.41 -7.92 5.80
CA ARG A 140 -12.62 -6.70 5.73
C ARG A 140 -12.42 -6.30 4.27
N PRO A 141 -13.48 -5.88 3.55
CA PRO A 141 -13.37 -5.50 2.14
C PRO A 141 -12.32 -4.40 1.88
N LEU A 142 -12.10 -3.50 2.85
CA LEU A 142 -11.08 -2.46 2.82
C LEU A 142 -10.01 -2.71 3.88
N ILE A 143 -8.75 -2.62 3.45
CA ILE A 143 -7.55 -2.48 4.28
C ILE A 143 -6.75 -1.34 3.64
N ALA A 144 -6.43 -0.32 4.42
CA ALA A 144 -5.65 0.82 3.95
C ALA A 144 -4.59 1.20 4.97
N GLY A 145 -3.40 1.52 4.48
CA GLY A 145 -2.38 2.19 5.26
C GLY A 145 -2.87 3.56 5.74
N ALA A 146 -2.42 3.97 6.90
CA ALA A 146 -2.81 5.25 7.50
C ALA A 146 -1.63 6.21 7.73
N ALA A 147 -0.42 5.83 7.31
CA ALA A 147 0.82 6.45 7.79
C ALA A 147 0.80 6.51 9.34
N ASP A 148 1.52 7.44 9.95
CA ASP A 148 1.46 7.68 11.40
C ASP A 148 0.28 8.61 11.74
N ALA A 149 -0.93 8.09 11.62
CA ALA A 149 -2.16 8.87 11.83
C ALA A 149 -2.32 9.33 13.29
N ASN A 150 -1.79 8.55 14.24
CA ASN A 150 -1.87 8.87 15.68
C ASN A 150 -0.67 9.68 16.22
N ARG A 151 0.40 9.86 15.41
CA ARG A 151 1.63 10.60 15.74
C ARG A 151 2.50 9.94 16.81
N ASP A 152 2.53 8.62 16.87
CA ASP A 152 3.41 7.88 17.77
C ASP A 152 4.74 7.46 17.13
N GLY A 153 4.92 7.73 15.84
CA GLY A 153 6.09 7.36 15.06
C GLY A 153 6.06 5.94 14.51
N VAL A 154 4.91 5.28 14.43
CA VAL A 154 4.71 3.98 13.75
C VAL A 154 3.58 4.11 12.75
N ALA A 155 3.72 3.44 11.62
CA ALA A 155 2.63 3.28 10.67
C ALA A 155 1.39 2.58 11.27
N ASP A 156 0.23 3.17 11.02
CA ASP A 156 -1.09 2.74 11.43
C ASP A 156 -1.88 2.13 10.24
N MET A 157 -3.07 1.59 10.53
CA MET A 157 -3.94 0.98 9.52
C MET A 157 -5.43 1.26 9.77
N TRP A 158 -6.19 1.45 8.68
CA TRP A 158 -7.65 1.46 8.68
C TRP A 158 -8.18 0.16 8.07
N THR A 159 -9.19 -0.45 8.70
CA THR A 159 -9.90 -1.57 8.08
C THR A 159 -11.40 -1.50 8.32
N THR A 160 -12.17 -1.95 7.34
CA THR A 160 -13.57 -2.31 7.57
C THR A 160 -13.66 -3.57 8.43
N ALA A 161 -14.72 -3.71 9.22
CA ALA A 161 -15.05 -4.93 9.95
C ALA A 161 -16.36 -5.55 9.44
N ALA A 162 -16.61 -6.81 9.82
CA ALA A 162 -17.76 -7.58 9.35
C ALA A 162 -19.12 -6.92 9.70
N ASP A 163 -19.16 -6.15 10.79
CA ASP A 163 -20.32 -5.37 11.24
C ASP A 163 -20.57 -4.08 10.42
N GLY A 164 -19.73 -3.80 9.41
CA GLY A 164 -19.83 -2.63 8.54
C GLY A 164 -19.22 -1.35 9.10
N THR A 165 -18.52 -1.42 10.23
CA THR A 165 -17.83 -0.28 10.84
C THR A 165 -16.43 -0.09 10.23
N LEU A 166 -15.88 1.11 10.38
CA LEU A 166 -14.47 1.39 10.12
C LEU A 166 -13.71 1.35 11.44
N LYS A 167 -12.61 0.60 11.44
CA LYS A 167 -11.72 0.40 12.58
C LYS A 167 -10.35 0.99 12.28
N PHE A 168 -9.81 1.69 13.26
CA PHE A 168 -8.42 2.15 13.33
C PHE A 168 -7.60 1.14 14.12
N TYR A 169 -6.43 0.81 13.60
CA TYR A 169 -5.44 -0.03 14.24
C TYR A 169 -4.17 0.77 14.42
N LYS A 170 -3.79 0.93 15.68
CA LYS A 170 -2.52 1.54 16.05
C LYS A 170 -1.37 0.61 15.69
N GLY A 171 -0.34 1.16 15.04
CA GLY A 171 0.93 0.48 14.81
C GLY A 171 1.61 0.06 16.11
N GLY A 172 2.17 -1.15 16.14
CA GLY A 172 3.00 -1.63 17.26
C GLY A 172 4.45 -1.76 16.82
N THR A 173 5.38 -1.70 17.77
CA THR A 173 6.83 -1.88 17.49
C THR A 173 7.23 -3.35 17.31
N SER A 174 6.29 -4.29 17.42
CA SER A 174 6.55 -5.69 17.12
C SER A 174 6.11 -5.99 15.70
N VAL A 175 7.08 -6.32 14.85
CA VAL A 175 6.80 -6.92 13.53
C VAL A 175 6.27 -8.35 13.65
N HIS A 176 6.24 -8.92 14.88
CA HIS A 176 5.71 -10.24 15.22
C HIS A 176 4.60 -10.14 16.28
N GLY A 177 3.33 -10.08 15.85
CA GLY A 177 2.11 -10.29 16.64
C GLY A 177 1.67 -9.19 17.66
N PRO A 178 0.40 -9.18 18.14
CA PRO A 178 -0.74 -10.02 17.79
C PRO A 178 -1.67 -9.36 16.77
N VAL A 179 -1.85 -10.05 15.65
CA VAL A 179 -3.03 -10.33 14.81
C VAL A 179 -4.18 -9.31 14.65
N ASP A 180 -4.57 -8.57 15.67
CA ASP A 180 -5.67 -7.61 15.68
C ASP A 180 -5.55 -6.73 16.94
N GLY A 181 -4.40 -6.10 17.18
CA GLY A 181 -4.20 -5.16 18.30
C GLY A 181 -5.41 -4.25 18.52
N PRO A 182 -5.65 -3.75 19.75
CA PRO A 182 -6.92 -3.13 20.12
C PRO A 182 -7.33 -2.06 19.09
N SER A 183 -8.44 -2.31 18.41
CA SER A 183 -8.94 -1.41 17.38
C SER A 183 -9.89 -0.38 17.98
N ILE A 184 -9.90 0.81 17.40
CA ILE A 184 -10.84 1.88 17.74
C ILE A 184 -11.84 1.99 16.60
N GLN A 185 -13.14 1.96 16.91
CA GLN A 185 -14.14 2.28 15.91
C GLN A 185 -14.11 3.78 15.60
N VAL A 186 -13.90 4.11 14.34
CA VAL A 186 -13.82 5.49 13.84
C VAL A 186 -14.91 5.81 12.81
N GLY A 187 -15.62 4.78 12.34
CA GLY A 187 -16.75 4.94 11.44
C GLY A 187 -17.90 4.02 11.83
N ASN A 188 -19.10 4.58 11.88
CA ASN A 188 -20.34 3.83 12.09
C ASN A 188 -20.79 3.18 10.79
N GLY A 189 -21.63 2.13 10.88
CA GLY A 189 -22.04 1.24 9.79
C GLY A 189 -22.17 1.84 8.38
N GLY A 190 -21.91 1.03 7.35
CA GLY A 190 -22.01 1.42 5.93
C GLY A 190 -20.68 1.43 5.17
N TRP A 191 -19.57 1.13 5.85
CA TRP A 191 -18.23 1.18 5.24
C TRP A 191 -17.91 -0.01 4.33
N ASN A 192 -18.70 -1.09 4.38
CA ASN A 192 -18.46 -2.30 3.57
C ASN A 192 -18.55 -2.06 2.05
N ALA A 193 -19.18 -0.96 1.62
CA ALA A 193 -19.23 -0.57 0.21
C ALA A 193 -17.95 0.13 -0.27
N MET A 194 -17.12 0.63 0.65
CA MET A 194 -15.90 1.36 0.34
C MET A 194 -14.82 0.41 -0.20
N ARG A 195 -14.13 0.85 -1.25
CA ARG A 195 -13.07 0.07 -1.92
C ARG A 195 -11.68 0.70 -1.80
N SER A 196 -11.63 1.96 -1.38
CA SER A 196 -10.41 2.71 -1.16
C SER A 196 -10.66 3.85 -0.17
N ILE A 197 -9.63 4.19 0.58
CA ILE A 197 -9.51 5.42 1.35
C ILE A 197 -8.05 5.86 1.26
N SER A 198 -7.82 7.15 1.21
CA SER A 198 -6.51 7.81 1.12
C SER A 198 -6.54 9.04 2.01
#